data_AF-V5RUE2-F1
#
_entry.id   AF-V5RUE2-F1
#
_cell.length_a   1.000
_cell.length_b   1.000
_cell.length_c   1.000
_cell.angle_alpha   90.00
_cell.angle_beta   90.00
_cell.angle_gamma   90.00
#
_symmetry.space_group_name_H-M   'P 1'
#
loop_
_entity.id
_entity.type
_entity.pdbx_description
1 polymer ?
#
loop_
_entity_poly.entity_id
_entity_poly.type
_entity_poly.pdbx_seq_one_letter_code
_entity_poly.pdbx_strand_id
1 'polypeptide(L)'
;MQINDYSTQAISTDLYKGKHEIDSHAMLEKMFGLCGETGEFAEKIKKIIRDNDGKATDEHKKELAKELGDILWYVNSVGIYLGYSLEEIAQMNLDKVLSRKARGVTKGSGDNR
;
A
#
# COMPACT_ATOMS: atom_id res chain seq x y z
N MET A 1 0.94 5.40 -17.23
CA MET A 1 -0.30 4.75 -16.75
C MET A 1 -0.99 5.73 -15.83
N GLN A 2 -2.30 5.95 -15.98
CA GLN A 2 -3.06 6.74 -15.00
C GLN A 2 -3.45 5.87 -13.80
N ILE A 3 -3.70 6.48 -12.64
CA ILE A 3 -4.03 5.75 -11.40
C ILE A 3 -5.32 4.92 -11.54
N ASN A 4 -6.29 5.43 -12.29
CA ASN A 4 -7.54 4.73 -12.57
C ASN A 4 -7.35 3.58 -13.57
N ASP A 5 -6.46 3.73 -14.56
CA ASP A 5 -6.09 2.64 -15.48
C ASP A 5 -5.45 1.49 -14.70
N TYR A 6 -4.56 1.82 -13.76
CA TYR A 6 -3.93 0.87 -12.86
C TYR A 6 -4.99 0.16 -12.01
N SER A 7 -5.79 0.92 -11.28
CA SER A 7 -6.82 0.41 -10.36
C SER A 7 -7.77 -0.56 -11.06
N THR A 8 -8.25 -0.20 -12.25
CA THR A 8 -9.15 -1.01 -13.08
C THR A 8 -8.50 -2.32 -13.52
N GLN A 9 -7.25 -2.27 -13.99
CA GLN A 9 -6.52 -3.47 -14.41
C GLN A 9 -6.17 -4.36 -13.21
N ALA A 10 -5.73 -3.77 -12.11
CA ALA A 10 -5.34 -4.47 -10.90
C ALA A 10 -6.52 -5.23 -10.28
N ILE A 11 -7.69 -4.59 -10.12
CA ILE A 11 -8.84 -5.26 -9.52
C ILE A 11 -9.41 -6.37 -10.42
N SER A 12 -9.19 -6.29 -11.74
CA SER A 12 -9.60 -7.34 -12.66
C SER A 12 -8.88 -8.68 -12.42
N THR A 13 -7.75 -8.67 -11.69
CA THR A 13 -7.02 -9.88 -11.31
C THR A 13 -7.42 -10.43 -9.95
N ASP A 14 -8.34 -9.79 -9.22
CA ASP A 14 -8.90 -10.34 -7.98
C ASP A 14 -9.72 -11.61 -8.31
N LEU A 15 -9.41 -12.70 -7.62
CA LEU A 15 -10.04 -13.99 -7.85
C LEU A 15 -11.45 -14.07 -7.23
N TYR A 16 -11.76 -13.17 -6.29
CA TYR A 16 -13.06 -13.14 -5.63
C TYR A 16 -14.12 -12.45 -6.50
N LYS A 17 -15.22 -13.17 -6.78
CA LYS A 17 -16.31 -12.70 -7.66
C LYS A 17 -17.60 -12.32 -6.92
N GLY A 18 -17.56 -12.26 -5.58
CA GLY A 18 -18.69 -11.93 -4.73
C GLY A 18 -18.82 -10.44 -4.44
N LYS A 19 -19.75 -10.08 -3.56
CA LYS A 19 -19.87 -8.69 -3.07
C LYS A 19 -18.68 -8.34 -2.20
N HIS A 20 -18.16 -7.12 -2.34
CA HIS A 20 -17.08 -6.63 -1.50
C HIS A 20 -17.60 -6.20 -0.13
N GLU A 21 -17.76 -7.18 0.76
CA GLU A 21 -18.23 -6.97 2.13
C GLU A 21 -17.04 -6.92 3.09
N ILE A 22 -17.10 -6.03 4.10
CA ILE A 22 -15.99 -5.79 5.03
C ILE A 22 -15.71 -6.97 5.96
N ASP A 23 -16.73 -7.77 6.27
CA ASP A 23 -16.67 -8.98 7.10
C ASP A 23 -16.48 -10.26 6.25
N SER A 24 -16.15 -10.11 4.96
CA SER A 24 -15.92 -11.25 4.07
C SER A 24 -14.55 -11.91 4.30
N HIS A 25 -14.48 -13.20 4.00
CA HIS A 25 -13.20 -13.93 3.92
C HIS A 25 -12.24 -13.32 2.89
N ALA A 26 -12.78 -12.68 1.84
CA ALA A 26 -12.00 -11.99 0.83
C ALA A 26 -11.33 -10.72 1.36
N MET A 27 -12.00 -9.96 2.24
CA MET A 27 -11.37 -8.85 2.95
C MET A 27 -10.25 -9.34 3.87
N LEU A 28 -10.48 -10.43 4.61
CA LEU A 28 -9.45 -11.02 5.48
C LEU A 28 -8.23 -11.49 4.69
N GLU A 29 -8.45 -12.17 3.56
CA GLU A 29 -7.38 -12.60 2.64
C GLU A 29 -6.55 -11.41 2.15
N LYS A 30 -7.19 -10.34 1.68
CA LYS A 30 -6.50 -9.11 1.24
C LYS A 30 -5.72 -8.42 2.35
N MET A 31 -6.28 -8.37 3.56
CA MET A 31 -5.59 -7.80 4.71
C MET A 31 -4.35 -8.64 5.11
N PHE A 32 -4.45 -9.97 5.08
CA PHE A 32 -3.29 -10.82 5.35
C PHE A 32 -2.24 -10.75 4.23
N GLY A 33 -2.67 -10.67 2.98
CA GLY A 33 -1.79 -10.43 1.84
C GLY A 33 -1.03 -9.12 1.99
N LEU A 34 -1.72 -8.00 2.30
CA LEU A 34 -1.07 -6.72 2.57
C LEU A 34 0.00 -6.80 3.67
N CYS A 35 -0.30 -7.49 4.76
CA CYS A 35 0.65 -7.74 5.85
C CYS A 35 1.84 -8.59 5.38
N GLY A 36 1.58 -9.61 4.56
CA GLY A 36 2.59 -10.47 3.94
C GLY A 36 3.59 -9.67 3.13
N GLU A 37 3.13 -8.95 2.11
CA GLU A 37 4.00 -8.16 1.21
C GLU A 37 4.75 -7.06 1.96
N THR A 38 4.10 -6.42 2.94
CA THR A 38 4.77 -5.44 3.81
C THR A 38 5.89 -6.10 4.63
N GLY A 39 5.66 -7.32 5.11
CA GLY A 39 6.65 -8.12 5.83
C GLY A 39 7.82 -8.53 4.92
N GLU A 40 7.54 -8.95 3.69
CA GLU A 40 8.57 -9.30 2.69
C GLU A 40 9.43 -8.09 2.32
N PHE A 41 8.81 -6.93 2.08
CA PHE A 41 9.51 -5.67 1.88
C PHE A 41 10.45 -5.35 3.04
N ALA A 42 9.95 -5.43 4.28
CA ALA A 42 10.74 -5.19 5.47
C ALA A 42 11.89 -6.20 5.63
N GLU A 43 11.66 -7.48 5.32
CA GLU A 43 12.66 -8.53 5.35
C GLU A 43 13.79 -8.28 4.34
N LYS A 44 13.45 -7.87 3.11
CA LYS A 44 14.45 -7.49 2.10
C LYS A 44 15.30 -6.30 2.56
N ILE A 45 14.69 -5.26 3.12
CA ILE A 45 15.44 -4.12 3.72
C ILE A 45 16.37 -4.60 4.83
N LYS A 46 15.88 -5.42 5.76
CA LYS A 46 16.66 -5.95 6.88
C LYS A 46 17.89 -6.71 6.39
N LYS A 47 17.75 -7.54 5.35
CA LYS A 47 18.87 -8.28 4.73
C LYS A 47 19.91 -7.34 4.12
N ILE A 48 19.48 -6.30 3.41
CA ILE A 48 20.41 -5.30 2.84
C ILE A 48 21.20 -4.58 3.95
N ILE A 49 20.55 -4.23 5.06
CA ILE A 49 21.22 -3.60 6.19
C ILE A 49 22.25 -4.56 6.82
N ARG A 50 21.85 -5.82 7.04
CA ARG A 50 22.68 -6.84 7.71
C ARG A 50 23.86 -7.31 6.85
N ASP A 51 23.62 -7.58 5.57
CA ASP A 51 24.54 -8.33 4.71
C ASP A 51 25.30 -7.41 3.72
N ASN A 52 24.86 -6.16 3.54
CA ASN A 52 25.40 -5.23 2.55
C ASN A 52 25.75 -3.85 3.13
N ASP A 53 25.94 -3.72 4.45
CA ASP A 53 26.20 -2.44 5.15
C ASP A 53 25.18 -1.33 4.81
N GLY A 54 23.92 -1.73 4.56
CA GLY A 54 22.87 -0.81 4.14
C GLY A 54 22.98 -0.31 2.70
N LYS A 55 23.89 -0.84 1.88
CA LYS A 55 24.09 -0.45 0.48
C LYS A 55 23.25 -1.32 -0.45
N ALA A 56 22.18 -0.74 -0.99
CA ALA A 56 21.34 -1.39 -1.98
C ALA A 56 21.96 -1.33 -3.39
N THR A 57 22.10 -2.48 -4.04
CA THR A 57 22.37 -2.57 -5.48
C THR A 57 21.12 -2.20 -6.29
N ASP A 58 21.25 -2.06 -7.61
CA ASP A 58 20.08 -1.81 -8.46
C ASP A 58 19.11 -3.00 -8.46
N GLU A 59 19.63 -4.23 -8.34
CA GLU A 59 18.78 -5.42 -8.20
C GLU A 59 18.02 -5.40 -6.88
N HIS A 60 18.65 -5.02 -5.76
CA HIS A 60 17.94 -4.84 -4.49
C HIS A 60 16.81 -3.82 -4.60
N LYS A 61 17.06 -2.67 -5.23
CA LYS A 61 16.03 -1.64 -5.41
C LYS A 61 14.89 -2.13 -6.30
N LYS A 62 15.21 -2.88 -7.36
CA LYS A 62 14.20 -3.47 -8.24
C LYS A 62 13.33 -4.48 -7.50
N GLU A 63 13.94 -5.34 -6.68
CA GLU A 63 13.24 -6.31 -5.85
C GLU A 63 12.37 -5.64 -4.77
N LEU A 64 12.83 -4.55 -4.16
CA LEU A 64 12.02 -3.75 -3.24
C LEU A 64 10.86 -3.04 -3.95
N ALA A 65 11.09 -2.56 -5.18
CA ALA A 65 10.04 -1.92 -5.98
C ALA A 65 8.94 -2.90 -6.39
N LYS A 66 9.26 -4.19 -6.59
CA LYS A 66 8.27 -5.24 -6.82
C LYS A 66 7.35 -5.40 -5.61
N GLU A 67 7.91 -5.56 -4.41
CA GLU A 67 7.13 -5.67 -3.17
C GLU A 67 6.24 -4.42 -2.94
N LEU A 68 6.74 -3.22 -3.27
CA LEU A 68 5.92 -2.01 -3.23
C LEU A 68 4.76 -2.04 -4.23
N GLY A 69 4.94 -2.68 -5.38
CA GLY A 69 3.89 -2.94 -6.36
C GLY A 69 2.82 -3.90 -5.83
N ASP A 70 3.23 -4.95 -5.12
CA ASP A 70 2.32 -5.92 -4.52
C ASP A 70 1.55 -5.28 -3.34
N ILE A 71 2.23 -4.49 -2.50
CA ILE A 71 1.60 -3.64 -1.47
C ILE A 71 0.58 -2.69 -2.12
N LEU A 72 0.93 -2.03 -3.22
CA LEU A 72 0.02 -1.13 -3.94
C LEU A 72 -1.22 -1.87 -4.45
N TRP A 73 -1.06 -3.11 -4.93
CA TRP A 73 -2.17 -3.95 -5.39
C TRP A 73 -3.14 -4.23 -4.24
N TYR A 74 -2.64 -4.61 -3.06
CA TYR A 74 -3.49 -4.83 -1.89
C TYR A 74 -4.14 -3.54 -1.38
N VAL A 75 -3.43 -2.41 -1.35
CA VAL A 75 -4.02 -1.10 -0.99
C VAL A 75 -5.18 -0.75 -1.93
N ASN A 76 -5.01 -0.96 -3.23
CA ASN A 76 -6.06 -0.77 -4.22
C ASN A 76 -7.27 -1.69 -3.95
N SER A 77 -7.02 -2.99 -3.79
CA SER A 77 -8.08 -3.99 -3.57
C SER A 77 -8.86 -3.74 -2.28
N VAL A 78 -8.16 -3.46 -1.17
CA VAL A 78 -8.80 -3.09 0.11
C VAL A 78 -9.58 -1.79 -0.02
N GLY A 79 -9.03 -0.78 -0.71
CA GLY A 79 -9.73 0.46 -0.98
C GLY A 79 -11.07 0.26 -1.67
N ILE A 80 -11.08 -0.55 -2.73
CA ILE A 80 -12.29 -0.91 -3.48
C ILE A 80 -13.29 -1.66 -2.60
N TYR A 81 -12.81 -2.52 -1.70
CA TYR A 81 -13.69 -3.22 -0.74
C TYR A 81 -14.27 -2.30 0.33
N LEU A 82 -13.58 -1.21 0.63
CA LEU A 82 -14.09 -0.13 1.50
C LEU A 82 -14.99 0.85 0.74
N GLY A 83 -15.17 0.68 -0.57
CA GLY A 83 -15.99 1.55 -1.41
C GLY A 83 -15.29 2.83 -1.87
N TYR A 84 -13.96 2.89 -1.82
CA TYR A 84 -13.16 4.02 -2.28
C TYR A 84 -12.27 3.62 -3.46
N SER A 85 -12.14 4.54 -4.42
CA SER A 85 -11.10 4.45 -5.44
C SER A 85 -9.72 4.73 -4.85
N LEU A 86 -8.68 4.22 -5.52
CA LEU A 86 -7.30 4.53 -5.15
C LEU A 86 -7.00 6.04 -5.25
N GLU A 87 -7.63 6.74 -6.20
CA GLU A 87 -7.52 8.19 -6.34
C GLU A 87 -8.12 8.94 -5.14
N GLU A 88 -9.31 8.55 -4.69
CA GLU A 88 -9.93 9.14 -3.47
C GLU A 88 -9.07 8.91 -2.23
N ILE A 89 -8.50 7.71 -2.06
CA ILE A 89 -7.58 7.41 -0.95
C ILE A 89 -6.34 8.30 -1.01
N ALA A 90 -5.74 8.46 -2.19
CA ALA A 90 -4.59 9.33 -2.39
C ALA A 90 -4.93 10.79 -2.09
N GLN A 91 -6.08 11.28 -2.57
CA GLN A 91 -6.53 12.65 -2.33
C GLN A 91 -6.79 12.91 -0.84
N MET A 92 -7.50 12.01 -0.15
CA MET A 92 -7.70 12.09 1.30
C MET A 92 -6.38 12.12 2.08
N ASN A 93 -5.38 11.35 1.63
CA ASN A 93 -4.05 11.39 2.22
C ASN A 93 -3.37 12.75 2.02
N LEU A 94 -3.40 13.28 0.80
CA LEU A 94 -2.80 14.57 0.44
C LEU A 94 -3.43 15.71 1.24
N ASP A 95 -4.75 15.79 1.29
CA ASP A 95 -5.48 16.82 2.04
C ASP A 95 -5.07 16.82 3.52
N LYS A 96 -4.97 15.61 4.10
CA LYS A 96 -4.53 15.42 5.48
C LYS A 96 -3.08 15.89 5.69
N VAL A 97 -2.12 15.43 4.90
CA VAL A 97 -0.71 15.72 5.14
C VAL A 97 -0.33 17.16 4.77
N LEU A 98 -0.97 17.76 3.76
CA LEU A 98 -0.79 19.16 3.40
C LEU A 98 -1.41 20.10 4.44
N SER A 99 -2.58 19.75 4.99
CA SER A 99 -3.17 20.48 6.13
C SER A 99 -2.24 20.47 7.35
N ARG A 100 -1.62 19.33 7.67
CA ARG A 100 -0.63 19.23 8.77
C ARG A 100 0.58 20.11 8.51
N LYS A 101 1.07 20.13 7.27
CA LYS A 101 2.19 20.98 6.85
C LYS A 101 1.85 22.46 7.01
N ALA A 102 0.68 22.90 6.54
CA ALA A 102 0.23 24.29 6.65
C ALA A 102 0.09 24.77 8.09
N ARG A 103 -0.35 23.89 9.00
CA ARG A 103 -0.48 24.18 10.44
C ARG A 103 0.81 24.06 11.24
N GLY A 104 1.91 23.61 10.64
CA GLY A 104 3.19 23.40 11.34
C GLY A 104 3.18 22.26 12.37
N VAL A 105 2.20 21.34 12.30
CA VAL A 105 2.03 20.21 13.24
C VAL A 105 2.60 18.90 12.70
N THR A 106 3.67 18.96 11.92
CA THR A 106 4.28 17.77 11.27
C THR A 106 5.01 16.85 12.25
N LYS A 107 5.31 17.31 13.47
CA LYS A 107 5.96 16.51 14.53
C LYS A 107 4.97 16.22 15.66
N GLY A 108 4.62 14.94 15.85
CA GLY A 108 4.05 14.43 17.09
C GLY A 108 3.18 13.17 16.93
N SER A 109 3.03 12.40 18.02
CA SER A 109 2.23 11.16 18.11
C SER A 109 0.72 11.43 18.03
N GLY A 110 0.01 10.84 17.08
CA GLY A 110 -1.47 10.75 17.10
C GLY A 110 -2.15 10.79 15.74
N ASP A 111 -3.14 9.90 15.56
CA ASP A 111 -3.87 9.65 14.31
C ASP A 111 -4.78 10.81 13.87
N ASN A 112 -5.24 11.63 14.82
CA ASN A 112 -6.12 12.79 14.56
C ASN A 112 -5.36 14.12 14.63
N ARG A 113 -4.36 14.29 13.77
CA ARG A 113 -3.77 15.61 13.51
C ARG A 113 -4.13 16.13 12.15
#